data_AF-A0A2W5Q7E8-F1
#
_entry.id   AF-A0A2W5Q7E8-F1
#
_cell.length_a   1.000
_cell.length_b   1.000
_cell.length_c   1.000
_cell.angle_alpha   90.00
_cell.angle_beta   90.00
_cell.angle_gamma   90.00
#
_symmetry.space_group_name_H-M   'P 1'
#
loop_
_entity.id
_entity.type
_entity.pdbx_description
1 polymer ?
#
loop_
_entity_poly.entity_id
_entity_poly.type
_entity_poly.pdbx_seq_one_letter_code
_entity_poly.pdbx_strand_id
1 'polypeptide(L)'
;MSARKQTVSFTEPAFAYAQSLVEAGEYPNISAAVSGEMARAKATRESQAALFEAEIARRIALPDDQWEPIGDLSDITAGARERLAELRRAR
;
A
#
# COMPACT_ATOMS: atom_id res chain seq x y z
N MET A 1 0.08 1.82 -28.28
CA MET A 1 -1.18 1.95 -27.52
C MET A 1 -1.74 3.35 -27.76
N SER A 2 -2.99 3.47 -28.21
CA SER A 2 -3.62 4.77 -28.40
C SER A 2 -4.22 5.26 -27.08
N ALA A 3 -3.81 6.44 -26.61
CA ALA A 3 -4.44 7.07 -25.45
C ALA A 3 -5.86 7.56 -25.82
N ARG A 4 -6.84 7.30 -24.95
CA ARG A 4 -8.19 7.85 -25.09
C ARG A 4 -8.18 9.32 -24.65
N LYS A 5 -8.56 10.23 -25.55
CA LYS A 5 -8.69 11.66 -25.21
C LYS A 5 -9.99 11.88 -24.42
N GLN A 6 -9.86 12.48 -23.24
CA GLN A 6 -10.97 12.87 -22.40
C GLN A 6 -10.57 14.10 -21.59
N THR A 7 -11.49 15.05 -21.43
CA THR A 7 -11.30 16.20 -20.54
C THR A 7 -11.57 15.76 -19.11
N VAL A 8 -10.63 16.05 -18.22
CA VAL A 8 -10.75 15.78 -16.78
C VAL A 8 -10.31 17.02 -16.01
N SER A 9 -10.92 17.25 -14.85
CA SER A 9 -10.52 18.32 -13.94
C SER A 9 -9.56 17.76 -12.89
N PHE A 10 -8.50 18.52 -12.60
CA PHE A 10 -7.56 18.21 -11.53
C PHE A 10 -7.76 19.18 -10.38
N THR A 11 -7.44 18.74 -9.17
CA THR A 11 -7.14 19.68 -8.09
C THR A 11 -5.80 20.37 -8.41
N GLU A 12 -5.61 21.60 -7.94
CA GLU A 12 -4.35 22.33 -8.12
C GLU A 12 -3.12 21.52 -7.69
N PRO A 13 -3.11 20.85 -6.52
CA PRO A 13 -1.95 20.06 -6.11
C PRO A 13 -1.68 18.85 -7.02
N ALA A 14 -2.72 18.20 -7.55
CA ALA A 14 -2.56 17.07 -8.44
C ALA A 14 -1.99 17.50 -9.80
N PHE A 15 -2.44 18.65 -10.32
CA PHE A 15 -1.91 19.22 -11.55
C PHE A 15 -0.44 19.65 -11.37
N ALA A 16 -0.15 20.38 -10.29
CA ALA A 16 1.21 20.83 -9.98
C ALA A 16 2.20 19.67 -9.84
N TYR A 17 1.77 18.57 -9.21
CA TYR A 17 2.59 17.35 -9.13
C TYR A 17 2.83 16.71 -10.51
N ALA A 18 1.78 16.56 -11.32
CA ALA A 18 1.96 16.03 -12.69
C ALA A 18 2.88 16.91 -13.53
N GLN A 19 2.82 18.23 -13.33
CA GLN A 19 3.71 19.19 -13.98
C GLN A 19 5.15 19.04 -13.50
N SER A 20 5.40 18.89 -12.20
CA SER A 20 6.77 18.74 -11.68
C SER A 20 7.46 17.50 -12.23
N LEU A 21 6.72 16.40 -12.46
CA LEU A 21 7.26 15.19 -13.08
C LEU A 21 7.66 15.40 -14.55
N VAL A 22 6.93 16.26 -15.29
CA VAL A 22 7.28 16.61 -16.67
C VAL A 22 8.48 17.55 -16.70
N GLU A 23 8.52 18.54 -15.81
CA GLU A 23 9.66 19.47 -15.67
C GLU A 23 10.94 18.74 -15.25
N ALA A 24 10.83 17.70 -14.43
CA ALA A 24 11.94 16.81 -14.09
C ALA A 24 12.38 15.88 -15.26
N GLY A 25 11.63 15.84 -16.36
CA GLY A 25 11.92 15.01 -17.53
C GLY A 25 11.54 13.54 -17.36
N GLU A 26 10.81 13.18 -16.30
CA GLU A 26 10.36 11.80 -16.06
C GLU A 26 9.29 11.37 -17.06
N TYR A 27 8.50 12.33 -17.56
CA TYR A 27 7.47 12.11 -18.57
C TYR A 27 7.46 13.20 -19.64
N PRO A 28 7.09 12.86 -20.89
CA PRO A 28 7.13 13.83 -22.00
C PRO A 28 5.99 14.86 -21.99
N ASN A 29 4.93 14.64 -21.21
CA ASN A 29 3.80 15.57 -21.03
C ASN A 29 2.90 15.12 -19.88
N ILE A 30 1.97 16.00 -19.47
CA ILE A 30 1.03 15.77 -18.36
C ILE A 30 0.20 14.49 -18.56
N SER A 31 -0.28 14.22 -19.78
CA SER A 31 -1.08 13.03 -20.04
C SER A 31 -0.28 11.74 -19.83
N ALA A 32 0.99 11.73 -20.23
CA ALA A 32 1.90 10.62 -19.99
C ALA A 32 2.21 10.45 -18.50
N ALA A 33 2.45 11.55 -17.77
CA ALA A 33 2.67 11.53 -16.32
C ALA A 33 1.47 10.94 -15.58
N VAL A 34 0.26 11.46 -15.83
CA VAL A 34 -0.97 10.96 -15.18
C VAL A 34 -1.22 9.49 -15.51
N SER A 35 -1.03 9.08 -16.77
CA SER A 35 -1.22 7.68 -17.17
C SER A 35 -0.18 6.75 -16.52
N GLY A 36 1.09 7.18 -16.46
CA GLY A 36 2.19 6.44 -15.85
C GLY A 36 2.02 6.30 -14.34
N GLU A 37 1.72 7.39 -13.64
CA GLU A 37 1.47 7.38 -12.19
C GLU A 37 0.23 6.55 -11.84
N MET A 38 -0.82 6.58 -12.66
CA MET A 38 -1.99 5.72 -12.46
C MET A 38 -1.65 4.23 -12.67
N ALA A 39 -0.81 3.90 -13.66
CA ALA A 39 -0.33 2.54 -13.86
C ALA A 39 0.55 2.06 -12.69
N ARG A 40 1.45 2.91 -12.19
CA ARG A 40 2.25 2.63 -10.99
C ARG A 40 1.38 2.39 -9.77
N ALA A 41 0.42 3.29 -9.53
CA ALA A 41 -0.51 3.16 -8.40
C ALA A 41 -1.38 1.89 -8.51
N LYS A 42 -1.75 1.46 -9.72
CA LYS A 42 -2.42 0.18 -9.95
C LYS A 42 -1.50 -0.99 -9.59
N ALA A 43 -0.28 -1.02 -10.13
CA ALA A 43 0.69 -2.09 -9.88
C ALA A 43 1.02 -2.24 -8.39
N THR A 44 1.17 -1.11 -7.67
CA THR A 44 1.36 -1.13 -6.21
C THR A 44 0.19 -1.79 -5.49
N ARG A 45 -1.06 -1.39 -5.80
CA ARG A 45 -2.26 -1.98 -5.19
C ARG A 45 -2.38 -3.48 -5.50
N GLU A 46 -2.09 -3.89 -6.73
CA GLU A 46 -2.11 -5.30 -7.12
C GLU A 46 -1.04 -6.11 -6.37
N SER A 47 0.17 -5.57 -6.22
CA SER A 47 1.22 -6.24 -5.43
C SER A 47 0.83 -6.37 -3.96
N GLN A 48 0.22 -5.34 -3.38
CA GLN A 48 -0.24 -5.35 -1.99
C GLN A 48 -1.37 -6.37 -1.78
N ALA A 49 -2.33 -6.42 -2.72
CA ALA A 49 -3.40 -7.41 -2.71
C ALA A 49 -2.84 -8.83 -2.81
N ALA A 50 -1.93 -9.09 -3.75
CA ALA A 50 -1.32 -10.40 -3.92
C ALA A 50 -0.53 -10.85 -2.69
N LEU A 51 0.21 -9.95 -2.03
CA LEU A 51 0.93 -10.25 -0.78
C LEU A 51 -0.04 -10.59 0.36
N PHE A 52 -1.12 -9.82 0.49
CA PHE A 52 -2.15 -10.07 1.50
C PHE A 52 -2.84 -11.41 1.27
N GLU A 53 -3.29 -11.68 0.05
CA GLU A 53 -3.94 -12.93 -0.33
C GLU A 53 -3.03 -14.15 -0.11
N ALA A 54 -1.75 -14.03 -0.48
CA ALA A 54 -0.76 -15.08 -0.24
C ALA A 54 -0.57 -15.37 1.25
N GLU A 55 -0.54 -14.33 2.09
CA GLU A 55 -0.42 -14.50 3.54
C GLU A 55 -1.68 -15.12 4.15
N ILE A 56 -2.87 -14.73 3.70
CA ILE A 56 -4.13 -15.35 4.13
C ILE A 56 -4.14 -16.83 3.74
N ALA A 57 -3.81 -17.17 2.49
CA ALA A 57 -3.75 -18.55 2.03
C ALA A 57 -2.75 -19.38 2.85
N ARG A 58 -1.57 -18.82 3.13
CA ARG A 58 -0.54 -19.45 3.96
C ARG A 58 -1.05 -19.73 5.38
N ARG A 59 -1.75 -18.77 6.00
CA ARG A 59 -2.30 -18.94 7.36
C ARG A 59 -3.43 -19.95 7.41
N ILE A 60 -4.38 -19.89 6.47
CA ILE A 60 -5.50 -20.84 6.40
C ILE A 60 -5.01 -22.28 6.21
N ALA A 61 -3.89 -22.48 5.51
CA ALA A 61 -3.29 -23.79 5.32
C ALA A 61 -2.52 -24.32 6.55
N LEU A 62 -2.40 -23.55 7.64
CA LEU A 62 -1.75 -24.03 8.86
C LEU A 62 -2.58 -25.14 9.52
N PRO A 63 -1.94 -26.18 10.06
CA PRO A 63 -2.64 -27.20 10.83
C PRO A 63 -3.34 -26.63 12.07
N ASP A 64 -4.41 -27.30 12.52
CA ASP A 64 -5.25 -26.87 13.64
C ASP A 64 -4.47 -26.63 14.94
N ASP A 65 -3.39 -27.37 15.18
CA ASP A 65 -2.54 -27.25 16.37
C ASP A 65 -1.64 -26.01 16.39
N GLN A 66 -1.57 -25.27 15.28
CA GLN A 66 -0.85 -23.99 15.19
C GLN A 66 -1.77 -22.78 15.36
N TRP A 67 -3.07 -22.98 15.52
CA TRP A 67 -4.01 -21.91 15.83
C TRP A 67 -4.14 -21.75 17.34
N GLU A 68 -3.90 -20.53 17.82
CA GLU A 68 -4.14 -20.19 19.23
C GLU A 68 -5.61 -19.75 19.42
N PRO A 69 -6.32 -20.26 20.45
CA PRO A 69 -7.64 -19.78 20.79
C PRO A 69 -7.61 -18.30 21.11
N ILE A 70 -8.53 -17.54 20.52
CA ILE A 70 -8.72 -16.14 20.91
C ILE A 70 -9.34 -16.13 22.31
N GLY A 71 -8.54 -15.72 23.29
CA GLY A 71 -8.97 -15.46 24.67
C GLY A 71 -9.74 -14.14 24.78
N ASP A 72 -9.53 -13.40 25.87
CA ASP A 72 -10.07 -12.03 25.96
C ASP A 72 -9.39 -11.14 24.91
N LEU A 73 -10.20 -10.40 24.14
CA LEU A 73 -9.71 -9.41 23.18
C LEU A 73 -8.87 -8.32 23.86
N SER A 74 -9.08 -8.07 25.15
CA SER A 74 -8.26 -7.14 25.93
C SER A 74 -6.80 -7.60 26.07
N ASP A 75 -6.54 -8.91 25.95
CA ASP A 75 -5.22 -9.53 26.08
C ASP A 75 -4.50 -9.73 24.74
N ILE A 76 -5.20 -9.61 23.61
CA ILE A 76 -4.64 -9.88 22.26
C ILE A 76 -3.38 -9.05 21.94
N THR A 77 -3.23 -7.89 22.57
CA THR A 77 -2.07 -7.00 22.40
C THR A 77 -1.13 -6.98 23.61
N ALA A 78 -1.36 -7.80 24.64
CA ALA A 78 -0.60 -7.79 25.88
C ALA A 78 0.91 -8.00 25.64
N GLY A 79 1.28 -9.05 24.89
CA GLY A 79 2.69 -9.31 24.56
C GLY A 79 3.35 -8.19 23.75
N ALA A 80 2.61 -7.55 22.83
CA ALA A 80 3.12 -6.40 22.08
C ALA A 80 3.38 -5.19 22.99
N ARG A 81 2.50 -4.94 23.97
CA ARG A 81 2.66 -3.87 24.97
C ARG A 81 3.86 -4.12 25.89
N GLU A 82 4.05 -5.36 26.36
CA GLU A 82 5.22 -5.75 27.14
C GLU A 82 6.50 -5.52 26.36
N ARG A 83 6.57 -6.01 25.11
CA ARG A 83 7.74 -5.84 24.26
C ARG A 83 8.07 -4.36 24.02
N LEU A 84 7.06 -3.52 23.81
CA LEU A 84 7.27 -2.08 23.66
C LEU A 84 7.79 -1.43 24.96
N ALA A 85 7.33 -1.89 26.12
CA ALA A 85 7.81 -1.42 27.42
C ALA A 85 9.26 -1.84 27.70
N GLU A 86 9.70 -3.01 27.24
CA GLU A 86 11.11 -3.41 27.28
C GLU A 86 11.98 -2.51 26.41
N LEU A 87 11.58 -2.27 25.15
CA LEU A 87 12.32 -1.42 24.22
C LEU A 87 12.45 0.02 24.74
N ARG A 88 11.44 0.53 25.44
CA ARG A 88 11.50 1.84 26.10
C ARG A 88 12.43 1.88 27.31
N ARG A 89 12.55 0.77 28.05
CA ARG A 89 13.46 0.65 29.20
C ARG A 89 14.92 0.45 28.79
N ALA A 90 15.15 -0.10 27.60
CA ALA A 90 16.48 -0.31 27.02
C ALA A 90 17.06 0.95 26.32
N ARG A 91 16.34 2.08 26.36
CA ARG A 91 16.72 3.36 25.75
C ARG A 91 17.02 4.39 26.84
#